data_AF-A0A916CT10-F1
#
_entry.id   AF-A0A916CT10-F1
#
_cell.length_a   1.000
_cell.length_b   1.000
_cell.length_c   1.000
_cell.angle_alpha   90.00
_cell.angle_beta   90.00
_cell.angle_gamma   90.00
#
_symmetry.space_group_name_H-M   'P 1'
#
loop_
_entity.id
_entity.type
_entity.pdbx_description
1 polymer ?
#
loop_
_entity_poly.entity_id
_entity_poly.type
_entity_poly.pdbx_seq_one_letter_code
_entity_poly.pdbx_strand_id
1 'polypeptide(L)' 'MDEPLLNPEEGLAPHSQEAEEALLGAILINNDALLEVASFLRADDFFFLRNQYVWEAMMRLQERNEVIDSLTLIE' A
#
# COMPACT_ATOMS: atom_id res chain seq x y z
N MET A 1 25.07 -11.76 33.56
CA MET A 1 24.92 -10.50 32.81
C MET A 1 24.00 -10.85 31.66
N ASP A 2 22.72 -10.53 31.80
CA ASP A 2 21.76 -10.74 30.73
C ASP A 2 22.01 -9.66 29.67
N GLU A 3 22.43 -10.10 28.49
CA GLU A 3 22.58 -9.23 27.33
C GLU A 3 21.18 -8.70 26.95
N PRO A 4 20.98 -7.38 26.78
CA PRO A 4 19.66 -6.87 26.45
C PRO A 4 19.27 -7.41 25.06
N LEU A 5 18.14 -8.10 25.00
CA LEU A 5 17.55 -8.53 23.74
C LEU A 5 17.27 -7.28 22.92
N LEU A 6 18.03 -7.08 21.83
CA LEU A 6 17.78 -6.01 20.88
C LEU A 6 16.34 -6.16 20.37
N ASN A 7 15.51 -5.14 20.55
CA ASN A 7 14.17 -5.18 19.98
C ASN A 7 14.32 -5.07 18.44
N PRO A 8 13.87 -6.06 17.65
CA PRO A 8 14.02 -6.01 16.19
C PRO A 8 13.35 -4.79 15.55
N GLU A 9 12.46 -4.11 16.28
CA GLU A 9 11.76 -2.90 15.83
C GLU A 9 12.46 -1.59 16.18
N GLU A 10 13.53 -1.62 17.00
CA GLU A 10 14.30 -0.41 17.30
C GLU A 10 15.02 0.10 16.05
N GLY A 11 14.50 1.20 15.47
CA GLY A 11 15.05 1.85 14.28
C GLY A 11 14.20 1.72 13.02
N LEU A 12 13.09 0.99 13.07
CA LEU A 12 12.11 0.97 11.98
C LEU A 12 11.25 2.24 11.98
N ALA A 13 10.91 2.72 10.79
CA ALA A 13 9.90 3.76 10.66
C ALA A 13 8.55 3.25 11.22
N PRO A 14 7.74 4.11 11.87
CA PRO A 14 6.39 3.75 12.27
C PRO A 14 5.58 3.27 11.07
N HIS A 15 4.93 2.12 11.19
CA HIS A 15 4.18 1.50 10.11
C HIS A 15 2.95 0.76 10.66
N SER A 16 1.95 0.54 9.80
CA SER A 16 0.77 -0.26 10.13
C SER A 16 0.33 -1.05 8.91
N GLN A 17 0.50 -2.38 9.00
CA GLN A 17 0.07 -3.29 7.95
C GLN A 17 -1.43 -3.17 7.69
N GLU A 18 -2.21 -3.13 8.77
CA GLU A 18 -3.67 -3.07 8.72
C GLU A 18 -4.16 -1.78 8.04
N ALA A 19 -3.48 -0.65 8.27
CA ALA A 19 -3.82 0.61 7.61
C ALA A 19 -3.53 0.58 6.11
N GLU A 20 -2.37 0.06 5.70
CA GLU A 20 -2.02 -0.08 4.29
C GLU A 20 -2.99 -1.01 3.55
N GLU A 21 -3.29 -2.18 4.13
CA GLU A 21 -4.23 -3.15 3.55
C GLU A 21 -5.66 -2.59 3.50
N ALA A 22 -6.09 -1.86 4.52
CA ALA A 22 -7.41 -1.20 4.54
C ALA A 22 -7.53 -0.12 3.45
N LEU A 23 -6.47 0.66 3.20
CA LEU A 23 -6.45 1.65 2.13
C LEU A 23 -6.60 0.98 0.76
N LEU A 24 -5.78 -0.03 0.47
CA LEU A 24 -5.85 -0.77 -0.79
C LEU A 24 -7.22 -1.44 -0.98
N GLY A 25 -7.77 -2.02 0.08
CA GLY A 25 -9.12 -2.59 0.08
C GLY A 25 -10.21 -1.55 -0.17
N ALA A 26 -10.09 -0.34 0.38
CA ALA A 26 -11.02 0.75 0.15
C ALA A 26 -11.04 1.19 -1.32
N ILE A 27 -9.88 1.23 -1.98
CA ILE A 27 -9.76 1.55 -3.41
C ILE A 27 -10.44 0.49 -4.29
N LEU A 28 -10.33 -0.78 -3.93
CA LEU A 28 -11.04 -1.88 -4.62
C LEU A 28 -12.56 -1.75 -4.53
N ILE A 29 -13.07 -1.18 -3.44
CA ILE A 29 -14.51 -0.94 -3.24
C ILE A 29 -14.96 0.34 -3.95
N ASN A 30 -14.12 1.38 -3.91
CA ASN A 30 -14.38 2.69 -4.50
C ASN A 30 -13.12 3.22 -5.21
N ASN A 31 -13.05 3.04 -6.53
CA ASN A 31 -11.88 3.44 -7.31
C ASN A 31 -11.61 4.97 -7.28
N ASP A 32 -12.63 5.80 -7.03
CA ASP A 32 -12.45 7.26 -6.91
C ASP A 32 -11.54 7.65 -5.75
N ALA A 33 -11.47 6.81 -4.70
CA ALA A 33 -10.58 7.04 -3.56
C ALA A 33 -9.11 7.09 -3.99
N LEU A 34 -8.71 6.38 -5.05
CA LEU A 34 -7.33 6.38 -5.55
C LEU A 34 -6.90 7.80 -5.95
N LEU A 35 -7.74 8.53 -6.68
CA LEU A 35 -7.40 9.88 -7.14
C LEU A 35 -7.28 10.88 -5.99
N GLU A 36 -8.09 10.72 -4.95
CA GLU A 36 -8.02 11.53 -3.74
C GLU A 36 -6.66 11.35 -3.04
N VAL A 37 -6.27 10.09 -2.79
CA VAL A 37 -5.04 9.78 -2.05
C VAL A 37 -3.77 9.91 -2.88
N ALA A 38 -3.82 9.67 -4.19
CA ALA A 38 -2.67 9.80 -5.10
C ALA A 38 -2.16 11.24 -5.21
N SER A 39 -2.91 12.23 -4.72
CA SER A 39 -2.46 13.62 -4.64
C SER A 39 -1.29 13.83 -3.67
N PHE A 40 -1.12 12.94 -2.68
CA PHE A 40 -0.06 13.05 -1.67
C PHE A 40 0.67 11.74 -1.37
N LEU A 41 0.02 10.58 -1.55
CA LEU A 41 0.61 9.28 -1.29
C LEU A 41 1.35 8.76 -2.52
N ARG A 42 2.59 8.31 -2.31
CA ARG A 42 3.44 7.68 -3.32
C ARG A 42 3.64 6.20 -3.00
N ALA A 43 4.09 5.45 -4.00
CA ALA A 43 4.34 4.02 -3.87
C ALA A 43 5.40 3.71 -2.78
N ASP A 44 6.44 4.55 -2.69
CA ASP A 44 7.53 4.46 -1.72
C ASP A 44 7.15 4.89 -0.29
N ASP A 45 5.94 5.40 -0.08
CA ASP A 45 5.41 5.68 1.27
C ASP A 45 4.86 4.41 1.94
N PHE A 46 4.62 3.32 1.20
CA PHE A 46 4.24 2.03 1.78
C PHE A 46 5.45 1.36 2.42
N PHE A 47 5.31 0.90 3.67
CA PHE A 47 6.36 0.19 4.38
C PHE A 47 6.54 -1.23 3.85
N PHE A 48 5.43 -1.90 3.53
CA PHE A 48 5.48 -3.27 3.02
C PHE A 48 5.60 -3.29 1.50
N LEU A 49 6.70 -3.84 0.99
CA LEU A 49 6.99 -3.94 -0.45
C LEU A 49 5.85 -4.57 -1.27
N ARG A 50 5.12 -5.54 -0.70
CA ARG A 50 3.97 -6.14 -1.38
C ARG A 50 2.84 -5.12 -1.62
N ASN A 51 2.61 -4.21 -0.66
CA ASN A 51 1.57 -3.20 -0.74
C ASN A 51 1.97 -2.09 -1.71
N GLN A 52 3.27 -1.75 -1.76
CA GLN A 52 3.84 -0.90 -2.80
C GLN A 52 3.52 -1.45 -4.20
N TYR A 53 3.74 -2.75 -4.45
CA TYR A 53 3.46 -3.34 -5.76
C TYR A 53 1.98 -3.30 -6.13
N VAL A 54 1.09 -3.56 -5.17
CA VAL A 54 -0.35 -3.45 -5.40
C VAL A 54 -0.74 -2.01 -5.76
N TRP A 55 -0.22 -1.02 -5.02
CA TRP A 55 -0.43 0.39 -5.32
C TRP A 55 0.04 0.77 -6.73
N GLU A 56 1.25 0.36 -7.13
CA GLU A 56 1.77 0.62 -8.47
C GLU A 56 0.88 -0.02 -9.56
N ALA A 57 0.35 -1.22 -9.33
CA ALA A 57 -0.56 -1.86 -10.27
C ALA A 57 -1.89 -1.09 -10.38
N MET A 58 -2.46 -0.64 -9.26
CA MET A 58 -3.66 0.22 -9.26
C MET A 58 -3.44 1.52 -10.03
N MET A 59 -2.28 2.17 -9.85
CA MET A 59 -1.92 3.38 -10.60
C MET A 59 -1.81 3.12 -12.10
N ARG A 60 -1.19 2.01 -12.52
CA ARG A 60 -1.10 1.64 -13.94
C ARG A 60 -2.47 1.37 -14.57
N LEU A 61 -3.37 0.70 -13.84
CA LEU A 61 -4.75 0.50 -14.29
C LEU A 61 -5.49 1.83 -14.45
N GLN A 62 -5.33 2.73 -13.48
CA GLN A 62 -5.90 4.08 -13.54
C GLN A 62 -5.39 4.88 -14.76
N GLU A 63 -4.09 4.82 -15.05
CA GLU A 63 -3.48 5.47 -16.22
C GLU A 63 -4.06 4.95 -17.55
N ARG A 64 -4.42 3.66 -17.59
CA ARG A 64 -5.08 3.02 -18.75
C ARG A 64 -6.60 3.24 -18.77
N ASN A 65 -7.17 3.92 -17.78
CA ASN A 65 -8.62 4.04 -17.56
C ASN A 65 -9.33 2.67 -17.48
N GLU A 66 -8.66 1.69 -16.88
CA GLU A 66 -9.22 0.36 -16.60
C GLU A 66 -9.81 0.33 -15.19
N VAL A 67 -10.83 -0.53 -15.01
CA VAL A 67 -11.42 -0.75 -13.68
C VAL A 67 -10.38 -1.40 -12.77
N ILE A 68 -10.30 -0.94 -11.52
CA ILE A 68 -9.41 -1.50 -10.52
C ILE A 68 -10.22 -2.50 -9.68
N ASP A 69 -10.00 -3.79 -9.93
CA ASP A 69 -10.60 -4.89 -9.19
C ASP A 69 -9.63 -6.07 -9.04
N SER A 70 -10.04 -7.11 -8.31
CA SER A 70 -9.18 -8.27 -8.03
C SER A 70 -8.78 -9.08 -9.28
N LEU A 71 -9.55 -9.00 -10.37
CA LEU A 71 -9.24 -9.68 -11.63
C LEU A 71 -8.25 -8.85 -12.44
N THR A 72 -8.52 -7.55 -12.63
CA THR A 72 -7.65 -6.68 -13.44
C THR A 72 -6.28 -6.46 -12.80
N LEU A 73 -6.16 -6.62 -11.47
CA LEU A 73 -4.87 -6.57 -10.76
C LEU A 73 -3.97 -7.79 -10.99
N ILE A 74 -4.51 -8.93 -11.43
CA ILE A 74 -3.72 -10.16 -11.63
C ILE A 74 -3.39 -10.45 -13.10
N GLU A 75 -3.94 -9.65 -14.03
CA GLU A 75 -3.65 -9.71 -15.48
C GLU A 75 -2.32 -9.03 -15.84
#